data_AF-A0A453AAH6-F1
#
_entry.id   AF-A0A453AAH6-F1
#
_cell.length_a   1.000
_cell.length_b   1.000
_cell.length_c   1.000
_cell.angle_alpha   90.00
_cell.angle_beta   90.00
_cell.angle_gamma   90.00
#
_symmetry.space_group_name_H-M   'P 1'
#
loop_
_entity.id
_entity.type
_entity.pdbx_description
1 polymer ?
#
loop_
_entity_poly.entity_id
_entity_poly.type
_entity_poly.pdbx_seq_one_letter_code
_entity_poly.pdbx_strand_id
1 'polypeptide(L)'
;RSYPVPVHAAHALISIPTHSVPYVSLNFFSFLPENQSLDLHRHHPGDDMRADGKPHAVCVPYPAQGHATPMMKLAKVLHSRGFHVTFVYTEHNHRRLVRSRGAGAVAGLPGFRFATIPDGLPPSDPDATQDQASICHSTTTTCLPHLKSLLGGLNNSAAGTGTPPVTCVVADSIMSFAVDAAAELGVPCALFWTASACGYMGYYNFQFLVDHGLTPLKGEEQLTNGYLDTPVTNALGMTKHMRLRDFPSFVRTTDRDDILLNFMIHELERASRADAVIVNTFDEMEQPALDAMRAILAPPVYTIGPLNFVVEQLVPDGGDGSASLAAIRPSLWREDRSCLEWLRGREPRSVVYVNFGSITTMTSQELVEFAWGLANCGCDFLWIVRNDLVKGNAAMLPLEFLEATKG
;
A
#
# COMPACT_ATOMS: atom_id res chain seq x y z
N ARG A 1 28.77 23.68 28.64
CA ARG A 1 27.92 22.66 29.28
C ARG A 1 26.75 22.42 28.34
N SER A 2 26.94 21.46 27.45
CA SER A 2 26.06 21.11 26.34
C SER A 2 25.17 19.97 26.80
N TYR A 3 23.86 20.16 26.77
CA TYR A 3 22.90 19.10 27.07
C TYR A 3 22.54 18.34 25.79
N PRO A 4 22.43 17.00 25.81
CA PRO A 4 22.10 16.20 24.65
C PRO A 4 20.58 16.21 24.37
N VAL A 5 20.24 16.25 23.08
CA VAL A 5 18.88 16.01 22.56
C VAL A 5 18.68 14.50 22.44
N PRO A 6 17.65 13.88 23.05
CA PRO A 6 17.40 12.46 22.87
C PRO A 6 16.65 12.21 21.55
N VAL A 7 17.32 11.59 20.59
CA VAL A 7 16.70 10.98 19.41
C VAL A 7 16.30 9.54 19.79
N HIS A 8 15.01 9.29 19.97
CA HIS A 8 14.48 7.93 20.15
C HIS A 8 13.86 7.44 18.84
N ALA A 9 14.68 6.80 18.01
CA ALA A 9 14.23 5.91 16.96
C ALA A 9 13.93 4.55 17.61
N ALA A 10 12.64 4.21 17.77
CA ALA A 10 12.23 2.87 18.18
C ALA A 10 12.40 1.92 16.98
N HIS A 11 13.54 1.24 16.90
CA HIS A 11 13.73 0.12 15.98
C HIS A 11 13.28 -1.18 16.66
N ALA A 12 12.12 -1.70 16.26
CA ALA A 12 11.76 -3.09 16.54
C ALA A 12 12.34 -3.97 15.42
N LEU A 13 13.48 -4.60 15.68
CA LEU A 13 13.97 -5.73 14.89
C LEU A 13 13.15 -6.97 15.27
N ILE A 14 12.12 -7.29 14.48
CA ILE A 14 11.41 -8.56 14.61
C ILE A 14 12.15 -9.59 13.73
N SER A 15 12.88 -10.49 14.38
CA SER A 15 13.42 -11.69 13.75
C SER A 15 12.29 -12.72 13.65
N ILE A 16 11.83 -13.04 12.44
CA ILE A 16 10.83 -14.09 12.20
C ILE A 16 11.55 -15.43 12.04
N PRO A 17 11.32 -16.45 12.89
CA PRO A 17 11.87 -17.78 12.71
C PRO A 17 11.21 -18.46 11.50
N THR A 18 12.02 -19.00 10.59
CA THR A 18 11.56 -19.85 9.49
C THR A 18 11.20 -21.23 10.01
N HIS A 19 9.94 -21.45 10.34
CA HIS A 19 9.36 -22.80 10.40
C HIS A 19 8.13 -22.88 9.50
N SER A 20 8.07 -23.97 8.76
CA SER A 20 7.06 -24.36 7.78
C SER A 20 5.62 -24.05 8.22
N VAL A 21 4.98 -23.12 7.52
CA VAL A 21 3.55 -22.80 7.65
C VAL A 21 2.76 -23.74 6.72
N PRO A 22 1.86 -24.60 7.25
CA PRO A 22 0.99 -25.42 6.42
C PRO A 22 -0.27 -24.65 5.99
N TYR A 23 -0.66 -24.84 4.72
CA TYR A 23 -1.95 -24.55 4.08
C TYR A 23 -2.59 -23.16 4.29
N VAL A 24 -2.35 -22.26 3.32
CA VAL A 24 -3.13 -21.04 3.10
C VAL A 24 -4.53 -21.42 2.58
N SER A 25 -5.56 -21.16 3.37
CA SER A 25 -6.96 -21.27 2.94
C SER A 25 -7.32 -20.11 2.00
N LEU A 26 -7.54 -20.42 0.73
CA LEU A 26 -7.98 -19.48 -0.31
C LEU A 26 -9.49 -19.19 -0.19
N ASN A 27 -9.94 -18.56 0.90
CA ASN A 27 -11.35 -18.23 1.13
C ASN A 27 -11.80 -16.86 0.53
N PHE A 28 -10.93 -16.12 -0.15
CA PHE A 28 -11.34 -14.86 -0.82
C PHE A 28 -12.17 -15.11 -2.10
N PHE A 29 -11.95 -16.23 -2.78
CA PHE A 29 -12.55 -16.50 -4.10
C PHE A 29 -14.01 -16.94 -4.03
N SER A 30 -14.52 -17.32 -2.85
CA SER A 30 -15.95 -17.60 -2.64
C SER A 30 -16.83 -16.34 -2.66
N PHE A 31 -16.25 -15.14 -2.70
CA PHE A 31 -16.94 -13.87 -2.93
C PHE A 31 -17.32 -13.65 -4.41
N LEU A 32 -16.66 -14.34 -5.36
CA LEU A 32 -16.92 -14.22 -6.79
C LEU A 32 -17.40 -15.58 -7.30
N PRO A 33 -18.45 -15.64 -8.14
CA PRO A 33 -19.11 -16.90 -8.46
C PRO A 33 -18.13 -17.89 -9.11
N GLU A 34 -17.69 -18.90 -8.35
CA GLU A 34 -17.02 -20.07 -8.88
C GLU A 34 -18.07 -21.03 -9.49
N ASN A 35 -17.81 -21.46 -10.72
CA ASN A 35 -18.66 -22.40 -11.42
C ASN A 35 -18.69 -23.77 -10.73
N GLN A 36 -19.91 -24.19 -10.37
CA GLN A 36 -20.43 -25.56 -10.19
C GLN A 36 -20.05 -26.34 -8.92
N SER A 37 -21.01 -26.51 -8.01
CA SER A 37 -22.09 -27.54 -8.08
C SER A 37 -22.63 -27.81 -6.68
N LEU A 38 -23.76 -27.21 -6.32
CA LEU A 38 -24.57 -27.67 -5.20
C LEU A 38 -26.05 -27.50 -5.54
N ASP A 39 -26.66 -28.67 -5.63
CA ASP A 39 -28.04 -28.96 -5.99
C ASP A 39 -29.00 -28.33 -4.98
N LEU A 40 -29.70 -27.26 -5.36
CA LEU A 40 -30.83 -26.72 -4.59
C LEU A 40 -31.93 -26.23 -5.53
N HIS A 41 -32.88 -27.13 -5.76
CA HIS A 41 -34.23 -26.77 -6.20
C HIS A 41 -34.83 -25.68 -5.30
N ARG A 42 -34.91 -24.45 -5.83
CA ARG A 42 -36.01 -23.51 -5.57
C ARG A 42 -36.05 -22.47 -6.69
N HIS A 43 -37.01 -22.64 -7.59
CA HIS A 43 -37.35 -21.68 -8.63
C HIS A 43 -37.82 -20.35 -8.03
N HIS A 44 -37.16 -19.26 -8.41
CA HIS A 44 -37.78 -17.95 -8.60
C HIS A 44 -37.47 -17.47 -10.03
N PRO A 45 -38.47 -17.10 -10.85
CA PRO A 45 -38.25 -16.70 -12.24
C PRO A 45 -38.00 -15.19 -12.30
N GLY A 46 -36.81 -14.77 -12.75
CA GLY A 46 -36.54 -13.35 -13.00
C GLY A 46 -35.09 -12.89 -12.99
N ASP A 47 -34.13 -13.69 -13.47
CA ASP A 47 -32.82 -13.17 -13.86
C ASP A 47 -32.25 -14.05 -14.98
N ASP A 48 -32.56 -13.65 -16.22
CA ASP A 48 -31.99 -14.22 -17.43
C ASP A 48 -30.73 -13.42 -17.82
N MET A 49 -29.64 -14.16 -18.04
CA MET A 49 -28.45 -13.80 -18.84
C MET A 49 -27.35 -12.92 -18.21
N ARG A 50 -26.54 -13.49 -17.29
CA ARG A 50 -25.11 -13.12 -17.24
C ARG A 50 -24.41 -13.80 -18.41
N ALA A 51 -23.95 -13.02 -19.37
CA ALA A 51 -23.14 -13.52 -20.47
C ALA A 51 -21.90 -14.26 -19.93
N ASP A 52 -21.57 -15.38 -20.59
CA ASP A 52 -20.52 -16.37 -20.32
C ASP A 52 -19.08 -15.80 -20.47
N GLY A 53 -18.83 -14.61 -19.91
CA GLY A 53 -17.66 -13.77 -20.15
C GLY A 53 -16.63 -13.80 -19.02
N LYS A 54 -15.35 -13.68 -19.41
CA LYS A 54 -14.21 -13.55 -18.49
C LYS A 54 -14.42 -12.37 -17.51
N PRO A 55 -14.30 -12.53 -16.18
CA PRO A 55 -14.50 -11.44 -15.24
C PRO A 55 -13.43 -10.36 -15.42
N HIS A 56 -13.76 -9.09 -15.15
CA HIS A 56 -12.89 -7.94 -15.36
C HIS A 56 -12.77 -7.10 -14.09
N ALA A 57 -11.57 -7.12 -13.50
CA ALA A 57 -11.21 -6.31 -12.34
C ALA A 57 -10.50 -5.02 -12.75
N VAL A 58 -10.96 -3.88 -12.24
CA VAL A 58 -10.26 -2.60 -12.33
C VAL A 58 -9.54 -2.33 -11.00
N CYS A 59 -8.21 -2.32 -11.03
CA CYS A 59 -7.37 -2.12 -9.84
C CYS A 59 -6.97 -0.65 -9.70
N VAL A 60 -7.34 0.00 -8.59
CA VAL A 60 -7.13 1.44 -8.35
C VAL A 60 -6.24 1.63 -7.10
N PRO A 61 -4.90 1.58 -7.22
CA PRO A 61 -3.99 1.84 -6.12
C PRO A 61 -4.01 3.32 -5.69
N TYR A 62 -3.67 3.59 -4.44
CA TYR A 62 -3.22 4.92 -4.04
C TYR A 62 -1.88 5.24 -4.74
N PRO A 63 -1.66 6.47 -5.22
CA PRO A 63 -0.53 6.81 -6.11
C PRO A 63 0.84 6.92 -5.42
N ALA A 64 1.13 6.04 -4.47
CA ALA A 64 2.45 5.90 -3.87
C ALA A 64 2.98 4.47 -4.06
N GLN A 65 4.31 4.31 -4.15
CA GLN A 65 4.94 3.01 -4.42
C GLN A 65 4.57 1.92 -3.41
N GLY A 66 4.45 2.28 -2.12
CA GLY A 66 4.04 1.36 -1.05
C GLY A 66 2.64 0.77 -1.24
N HIS A 67 1.80 1.42 -2.05
CA HIS A 67 0.43 0.99 -2.35
C HIS A 67 0.33 0.36 -3.74
N ALA A 68 0.95 0.97 -4.74
CA ALA A 68 0.99 0.45 -6.11
C ALA A 68 1.68 -0.93 -6.20
N THR A 69 2.74 -1.16 -5.40
CA THR A 69 3.48 -2.42 -5.38
C THR A 69 2.62 -3.62 -4.93
N PRO A 70 1.98 -3.60 -3.74
CA PRO A 70 1.11 -4.69 -3.33
C PRO A 70 -0.16 -4.79 -4.18
N MET A 71 -0.74 -3.67 -4.66
CA MET A 71 -1.88 -3.74 -5.57
C MET A 71 -1.49 -4.43 -6.89
N MET A 72 -0.29 -4.18 -7.41
CA MET A 72 0.21 -4.87 -8.61
C MET A 72 0.37 -6.37 -8.37
N LYS A 73 0.80 -6.77 -7.17
CA LYS A 73 0.88 -8.18 -6.80
C LYS A 73 -0.51 -8.82 -6.76
N LEU A 74 -1.48 -8.17 -6.13
CA LEU A 74 -2.88 -8.61 -6.14
C LEU A 74 -3.44 -8.70 -7.56
N ALA A 75 -3.19 -7.70 -8.41
CA ALA A 75 -3.59 -7.68 -9.81
C ALA A 75 -3.03 -8.89 -10.60
N LYS A 76 -1.77 -9.28 -10.35
CA LYS A 76 -1.18 -10.50 -10.93
C LYS A 76 -1.86 -11.78 -10.44
N VAL A 77 -2.19 -11.84 -9.15
CA VAL A 77 -2.94 -12.97 -8.58
C VAL A 77 -4.30 -13.08 -9.27
N LEU A 78 -5.05 -11.98 -9.39
CA LEU A 78 -6.34 -11.96 -10.07
C LEU A 78 -6.23 -12.41 -11.53
N HIS A 79 -5.25 -11.88 -12.28
CA HIS A 79 -5.03 -12.28 -13.67
C HIS A 79 -4.70 -13.77 -13.81
N SER A 80 -3.86 -14.31 -12.92
CA SER A 80 -3.52 -15.74 -12.87
C SER A 80 -4.72 -16.62 -12.54
N ARG A 81 -5.77 -16.05 -11.94
CA ARG A 81 -7.06 -16.71 -11.64
C ARG A 81 -8.13 -16.45 -12.71
N GLY A 82 -7.73 -15.96 -13.88
CA GLY A 82 -8.61 -15.83 -15.02
C GLY A 82 -9.33 -14.48 -15.12
N PHE A 83 -8.94 -13.46 -14.35
CA PHE A 83 -9.48 -12.11 -14.56
C PHE A 83 -8.84 -11.43 -15.78
N HIS A 84 -9.64 -10.66 -16.51
CA HIS A 84 -9.13 -9.51 -17.24
C HIS A 84 -8.83 -8.42 -16.21
N VAL A 85 -7.66 -7.78 -16.32
CA VAL A 85 -7.23 -6.76 -15.36
C VAL A 85 -6.97 -5.45 -16.08
N THR A 86 -7.58 -4.38 -15.59
CA THR A 86 -7.16 -3.01 -15.90
C THR A 86 -6.51 -2.41 -14.65
N PHE A 87 -5.21 -2.15 -14.70
CA PHE A 87 -4.49 -1.49 -13.63
C PHE A 87 -4.43 0.02 -13.87
N VAL A 88 -4.95 0.81 -12.94
CA VAL A 88 -5.05 2.26 -13.08
C VAL A 88 -3.86 2.94 -12.41
N TYR A 89 -3.08 3.70 -13.17
CA TYR A 89 -2.11 4.64 -12.62
C TYR A 89 -2.67 6.06 -12.61
N THR A 90 -2.11 6.92 -11.76
CA THR A 90 -2.20 8.35 -12.03
C THR A 90 -1.31 8.69 -13.23
N GLU A 91 -1.65 9.73 -13.97
CA GLU A 91 -0.82 10.19 -15.08
C GLU A 91 0.62 10.49 -14.65
N HIS A 92 0.81 11.04 -13.43
CA HIS A 92 2.13 11.27 -12.85
C HIS A 92 2.92 9.96 -12.72
N ASN A 93 2.36 8.94 -12.07
CA ASN A 93 3.03 7.65 -11.88
C ASN A 93 3.23 6.89 -13.19
N HIS A 94 2.30 7.00 -14.13
CA HIS A 94 2.46 6.45 -15.47
C HIS A 94 3.64 7.07 -16.21
N ARG A 95 3.74 8.41 -16.25
CA ARG A 95 4.87 9.12 -16.86
C ARG A 95 6.20 8.73 -16.20
N ARG A 96 6.22 8.63 -14.88
CA ARG A 96 7.39 8.21 -14.11
C ARG A 96 7.84 6.79 -14.49
N LEU A 97 6.90 5.84 -14.57
CA LEU A 97 7.18 4.46 -14.96
C LEU A 97 7.73 4.36 -16.40
N VAL A 98 7.10 5.08 -17.34
CA VAL A 98 7.55 5.13 -18.73
C VAL A 98 8.96 5.73 -18.84
N ARG A 99 9.28 6.76 -18.06
CA ARG A 99 10.62 7.34 -18.08
C ARG A 99 11.66 6.40 -17.48
N SER A 100 11.34 5.68 -16.39
CA SER A 100 12.31 4.81 -15.71
C SER A 100 12.56 3.48 -16.44
N ARG A 101 11.56 2.97 -17.17
CA ARG A 101 11.60 1.62 -17.79
C ARG A 101 11.24 1.58 -19.28
N GLY A 102 10.93 2.72 -19.90
CA GLY A 102 10.50 2.82 -21.29
C GLY A 102 9.00 2.55 -21.49
N ALA A 103 8.49 2.86 -22.69
CA ALA A 103 7.08 2.70 -23.04
C ALA A 103 6.57 1.24 -22.93
N GLY A 104 7.47 0.26 -23.06
CA GLY A 104 7.14 -1.16 -22.90
C GLY A 104 6.65 -1.52 -21.49
N ALA A 105 6.99 -0.73 -20.47
CA ALA A 105 6.57 -0.98 -19.08
C ALA A 105 5.05 -0.93 -18.86
N VAL A 106 4.34 -0.28 -19.78
CA VAL A 106 2.88 -0.07 -19.73
C VAL A 106 2.18 -0.65 -20.96
N ALA A 107 2.87 -1.46 -21.77
CA ALA A 107 2.29 -2.11 -22.95
C ALA A 107 1.19 -3.11 -22.59
N GLY A 108 1.22 -3.65 -21.37
CA GLY A 108 0.32 -4.71 -20.94
C GLY A 108 0.67 -6.07 -21.56
N LEU A 109 -0.27 -7.00 -21.43
CA LEU A 109 -0.25 -8.35 -22.00
C LEU A 109 -1.69 -8.81 -22.25
N PRO A 110 -1.94 -9.93 -22.95
CA PRO A 110 -3.31 -10.40 -23.18
C PRO A 110 -4.12 -10.55 -21.88
N GLY A 111 -5.19 -9.77 -21.77
CA GLY A 111 -6.04 -9.74 -20.58
C GLY A 111 -5.50 -8.94 -19.40
N PHE A 112 -4.39 -8.21 -19.53
CA PHE A 112 -3.88 -7.29 -18.52
C PHE A 112 -3.43 -6.00 -19.18
N ARG A 113 -4.07 -4.89 -18.86
CA ARG A 113 -3.75 -3.59 -19.44
C ARG A 113 -3.60 -2.51 -18.38
N PHE A 114 -3.06 -1.38 -18.81
CA PHE A 114 -2.92 -0.18 -18.00
C PHE A 114 -3.88 0.89 -18.48
N ALA A 115 -4.39 1.67 -17.54
CA ALA A 115 -5.14 2.88 -17.80
C ALA A 115 -4.64 4.01 -16.91
N THR A 116 -4.99 5.24 -17.24
CA THR A 116 -4.60 6.42 -16.47
C THR A 116 -5.78 7.29 -16.10
N ILE A 117 -5.69 7.91 -14.93
CA ILE A 117 -6.52 9.05 -14.54
C ILE A 117 -5.62 10.21 -14.09
N PRO A 118 -6.03 11.48 -14.26
CA PRO A 118 -5.33 12.59 -13.63
C PRO A 118 -5.49 12.51 -12.10
N ASP A 119 -4.48 12.96 -11.37
CA ASP A 119 -4.49 13.02 -9.91
C ASP A 119 -4.96 14.38 -9.36
N GLY A 120 -5.23 15.35 -10.24
CA GLY A 120 -5.69 16.70 -9.91
C GLY A 120 -4.58 17.66 -9.46
N LEU A 121 -3.33 17.22 -9.40
CA LEU A 121 -2.19 18.06 -8.99
C LEU A 121 -1.52 18.73 -10.19
N PRO A 122 -0.93 19.93 -10.00
CA PRO A 122 -0.10 20.56 -11.03
C PRO A 122 1.15 19.70 -11.32
N PRO A 123 1.78 19.85 -12.50
CA PRO A 123 3.04 19.20 -12.78
C PRO A 123 4.10 19.50 -11.71
N SER A 124 4.71 18.45 -11.16
CA SER A 124 5.79 18.50 -10.17
C SER A 124 7.07 17.85 -10.71
N ASP A 125 8.13 17.84 -9.90
CA ASP A 125 9.35 17.09 -10.22
C ASP A 125 8.98 15.63 -10.56
N PRO A 126 9.29 15.17 -11.78
CA PRO A 126 8.92 13.84 -12.23
C PRO A 126 9.65 12.69 -11.51
N ASP A 127 10.77 12.94 -10.82
CA ASP A 127 11.51 11.95 -10.01
C ASP A 127 11.17 11.99 -8.51
N ALA A 128 10.49 13.03 -8.03
CA ALA A 128 10.16 13.18 -6.63
C ALA A 128 8.89 12.41 -6.25
N THR A 129 8.80 11.99 -4.99
CA THR A 129 7.50 11.61 -4.41
C THR A 129 6.65 12.86 -4.19
N GLN A 130 5.39 12.85 -4.64
CA GLN A 130 4.46 13.97 -4.44
C GLN A 130 4.16 14.16 -2.95
N ASP A 131 3.89 15.40 -2.55
CA ASP A 131 3.52 15.74 -1.18
C ASP A 131 2.25 14.98 -0.74
N GLN A 132 2.32 14.32 0.43
CA GLN A 132 1.28 13.42 0.91
C GLN A 132 -0.03 14.14 1.20
N ALA A 133 0.01 15.32 1.82
CA ALA A 133 -1.19 16.07 2.15
C ALA A 133 -1.90 16.53 0.87
N SER A 134 -1.11 17.07 -0.08
CA SER A 134 -1.62 17.53 -1.38
C SER A 134 -2.30 16.41 -2.17
N ILE A 135 -1.66 15.23 -2.25
CA ILE A 135 -2.24 14.10 -2.99
C ILE A 135 -3.50 13.55 -2.30
N CYS A 136 -3.52 13.43 -0.96
CA CYS A 136 -4.72 13.00 -0.22
C CYS A 136 -5.91 13.94 -0.44
N HIS A 137 -5.67 15.25 -0.37
CA HIS A 137 -6.70 16.25 -0.66
C HIS A 137 -7.17 16.15 -2.12
N SER A 138 -6.24 16.06 -3.06
CA SER A 138 -6.55 16.03 -4.49
C SER A 138 -7.29 14.77 -4.91
N THR A 139 -6.91 13.58 -4.45
CA THR A 139 -7.61 12.33 -4.78
C THR A 139 -9.04 12.35 -4.28
N THR A 140 -9.28 12.90 -3.07
CA THR A 140 -10.61 13.02 -2.48
C THR A 140 -11.52 13.95 -3.28
N THR A 141 -10.97 15.04 -3.82
CA THR A 141 -11.77 16.13 -4.42
C THR A 141 -11.88 16.07 -5.93
N THR A 142 -10.97 15.37 -6.62
CA THR A 142 -10.86 15.46 -8.09
C THR A 142 -11.00 14.13 -8.84
N CYS A 143 -10.63 13.00 -8.24
CA CYS A 143 -10.46 11.76 -9.01
C CYS A 143 -11.78 11.05 -9.37
N LEU A 144 -12.86 11.30 -8.63
CA LEU A 144 -14.13 10.59 -8.80
C LEU A 144 -14.72 10.71 -10.22
N PRO A 145 -14.88 11.90 -10.82
CA PRO A 145 -15.42 12.03 -12.18
C PRO A 145 -14.55 11.33 -13.22
N HIS A 146 -13.22 11.34 -13.03
CA HIS A 146 -12.28 10.70 -13.95
C HIS A 146 -12.36 9.18 -13.90
N LEU A 147 -12.48 8.60 -12.71
CA LEU A 147 -12.67 7.15 -12.58
C LEU A 147 -14.03 6.71 -13.16
N LYS A 148 -15.11 7.46 -12.93
CA LYS A 148 -16.42 7.18 -13.56
C LYS A 148 -16.34 7.19 -15.09
N SER A 149 -15.70 8.22 -15.65
CA SER A 149 -15.49 8.33 -17.09
C SER A 149 -14.67 7.17 -17.64
N LEU A 150 -13.59 6.78 -16.95
CA LEU A 150 -12.79 5.62 -17.31
C LEU A 150 -13.64 4.35 -17.34
N LEU A 151 -14.33 4.02 -16.25
CA LEU A 151 -15.17 2.82 -16.13
C LEU A 151 -16.24 2.74 -17.23
N GLY A 152 -16.95 3.85 -17.48
CA GLY A 152 -17.92 3.95 -18.57
C GLY A 152 -17.28 3.73 -19.95
N GLY A 153 -16.10 4.32 -20.19
CA GLY A 153 -15.33 4.12 -21.42
C GLY A 153 -14.89 2.67 -21.64
N LEU A 154 -14.50 1.96 -20.57
CA LEU A 154 -14.14 0.55 -20.65
C LEU A 154 -15.34 -0.32 -21.07
N ASN A 155 -16.53 -0.07 -20.52
CA ASN A 155 -17.75 -0.81 -20.87
C ASN A 155 -18.23 -0.50 -22.29
N ASN A 156 -18.18 0.77 -22.72
CA ASN A 156 -18.57 1.15 -24.08
C ASN A 156 -17.64 0.51 -25.15
N SER A 157 -16.36 0.35 -24.82
CA SER A 157 -15.38 -0.26 -25.71
C SER A 157 -15.45 -1.80 -25.72
N ALA A 158 -16.14 -2.41 -24.76
CA ALA A 158 -16.22 -3.87 -24.62
C ALA A 158 -16.83 -4.54 -25.85
N ALA A 159 -17.87 -3.94 -26.42
CA ALA A 159 -18.58 -4.46 -27.60
C ALA A 159 -17.74 -4.47 -28.89
N GLY A 160 -16.64 -3.69 -28.96
CA GLY A 160 -15.83 -3.52 -30.18
C GLY A 160 -14.39 -4.02 -30.10
N THR A 161 -13.87 -4.28 -28.90
CA THR A 161 -12.43 -4.58 -28.69
C THR A 161 -12.15 -6.00 -28.18
N GLY A 162 -13.18 -6.80 -27.94
CA GLY A 162 -13.04 -8.11 -27.29
C GLY A 162 -12.64 -8.04 -25.81
N THR A 163 -12.65 -6.84 -25.22
CA THR A 163 -12.46 -6.65 -23.78
C THR A 163 -13.78 -6.94 -23.05
N PRO A 164 -13.81 -7.76 -21.99
CA PRO A 164 -15.04 -7.96 -21.22
C PRO A 164 -15.49 -6.66 -20.51
N PRO A 165 -16.79 -6.47 -20.27
CA PRO A 165 -17.27 -5.37 -19.43
C PRO A 165 -16.70 -5.49 -18.02
N VAL A 166 -16.52 -4.36 -17.34
CA VAL A 166 -16.08 -4.31 -15.94
C VAL A 166 -17.07 -5.07 -15.07
N THR A 167 -16.57 -5.99 -14.25
CA THR A 167 -17.38 -6.79 -13.33
C THR A 167 -17.10 -6.49 -11.87
N CYS A 168 -15.95 -5.90 -11.54
CA CYS A 168 -15.64 -5.45 -10.19
C CYS A 168 -14.52 -4.39 -10.17
N VAL A 169 -14.47 -3.63 -9.07
CA VAL A 169 -13.38 -2.70 -8.75
C VAL A 169 -12.65 -3.22 -7.52
N VAL A 170 -11.32 -3.14 -7.55
CA VAL A 170 -10.46 -3.38 -6.38
C VAL A 170 -9.67 -2.10 -6.15
N ALA A 171 -10.03 -1.32 -5.14
CA ALA A 171 -9.42 -0.04 -4.87
C ALA A 171 -8.58 -0.11 -3.59
N ASP A 172 -7.57 0.73 -3.49
CA ASP A 172 -6.89 0.93 -2.22
C ASP A 172 -7.89 1.49 -1.19
N SER A 173 -7.77 1.07 0.08
CA SER A 173 -8.67 1.52 1.15
C SER A 173 -8.68 3.04 1.37
N ILE A 174 -7.61 3.75 0.98
CA ILE A 174 -7.56 5.22 1.02
C ILE A 174 -7.86 5.88 -0.34
N MET A 175 -8.52 5.14 -1.23
CA MET A 175 -9.06 5.61 -2.51
C MET A 175 -10.57 5.35 -2.55
N SER A 176 -11.26 5.56 -1.44
CA SER A 176 -12.65 5.14 -1.22
C SER A 176 -13.68 5.83 -2.13
N PHE A 177 -13.30 6.86 -2.89
CA PHE A 177 -14.13 7.39 -3.98
C PHE A 177 -14.43 6.33 -5.06
N ALA A 178 -13.58 5.30 -5.19
CA ALA A 178 -13.81 4.20 -6.11
C ALA A 178 -15.05 3.36 -5.75
N VAL A 179 -15.46 3.36 -4.47
CA VAL A 179 -16.73 2.75 -4.03
C VAL A 179 -17.91 3.47 -4.69
N ASP A 180 -17.89 4.81 -4.74
CA ASP A 180 -18.96 5.59 -5.38
C ASP A 180 -18.98 5.37 -6.91
N ALA A 181 -17.80 5.29 -7.54
CA ALA A 181 -17.69 5.02 -8.96
C ALA A 181 -18.20 3.62 -9.34
N ALA A 182 -17.89 2.61 -8.53
CA ALA A 182 -18.36 1.23 -8.72
C ALA A 182 -19.87 1.10 -8.49
N ALA A 183 -20.40 1.75 -7.44
CA ALA A 183 -21.83 1.76 -7.14
C ALA A 183 -22.66 2.38 -8.28
N GLU A 184 -22.19 3.47 -8.89
CA GLU A 184 -22.85 4.07 -10.06
C GLU A 184 -22.86 3.13 -11.29
N LEU A 185 -21.81 2.32 -11.45
CA LEU A 185 -21.74 1.31 -12.50
C LEU A 185 -22.54 0.03 -12.17
N GLY A 186 -22.99 -0.13 -10.92
CA GLY A 186 -23.69 -1.32 -10.45
C GLY A 186 -22.80 -2.56 -10.29
N VAL A 187 -21.50 -2.38 -10.01
CA VAL A 187 -20.54 -3.47 -9.80
C VAL A 187 -19.96 -3.44 -8.37
N PRO A 188 -19.58 -4.60 -7.80
CA PRO A 188 -18.98 -4.65 -6.47
C PRO A 188 -17.61 -3.98 -6.41
N CYS A 189 -17.30 -3.39 -5.26
CA CYS A 189 -16.00 -2.78 -4.93
C CYS A 189 -15.40 -3.40 -3.68
N ALA A 190 -14.23 -4.02 -3.83
CA ALA A 190 -13.40 -4.45 -2.70
C ALA A 190 -12.34 -3.39 -2.39
N LEU A 191 -12.17 -3.06 -1.11
CA LEU A 191 -11.08 -2.20 -0.65
C LEU A 191 -9.88 -3.04 -0.21
N PHE A 192 -8.69 -2.63 -0.61
CA PHE A 192 -7.44 -3.31 -0.30
C PHE A 192 -6.60 -2.46 0.65
N TRP A 193 -6.48 -2.94 1.88
CA TRP A 193 -5.61 -2.38 2.91
C TRP A 193 -4.20 -2.93 2.75
N THR A 194 -3.27 -2.04 2.42
CA THR A 194 -1.88 -2.39 2.06
C THR A 194 -0.93 -2.46 3.25
N ALA A 195 -1.36 -1.96 4.41
CA ALA A 195 -0.62 -2.02 5.67
C ALA A 195 -1.08 -3.20 6.55
N SER A 196 -0.52 -3.29 7.76
CA SER A 196 -0.89 -4.28 8.79
C SER A 196 -2.30 -4.07 9.34
N ALA A 197 -2.95 -5.14 9.82
CA ALA A 197 -4.25 -5.04 10.50
C ALA A 197 -4.16 -4.23 11.81
N CYS A 198 -3.07 -4.36 12.58
CA CYS A 198 -2.87 -3.52 13.77
C CYS A 198 -2.72 -2.03 13.42
N GLY A 199 -2.08 -1.73 12.29
CA GLY A 199 -2.01 -0.38 11.72
C GLY A 199 -3.38 0.17 11.35
N TYR A 200 -4.25 -0.65 10.74
CA TYR A 200 -5.65 -0.27 10.46
C TYR A 200 -6.36 0.17 11.73
N MET A 201 -6.27 -0.64 12.80
CA MET A 201 -6.88 -0.30 14.09
C MET A 201 -6.26 0.96 14.71
N GLY A 202 -4.97 1.21 14.51
CA GLY A 202 -4.32 2.46 14.90
C GLY A 202 -4.95 3.69 14.24
N TYR A 203 -5.19 3.65 12.93
CA TYR A 203 -5.89 4.72 12.21
C TYR A 203 -7.37 4.82 12.58
N TYR A 204 -8.06 3.68 12.80
CA TYR A 204 -9.48 3.65 13.13
C TYR A 204 -9.79 4.41 14.42
N ASN A 205 -8.86 4.37 15.38
CA ASN A 205 -9.00 5.08 16.65
C ASN A 205 -8.73 6.60 16.54
N PHE A 206 -8.47 7.17 15.36
CA PHE A 206 -8.24 8.61 15.23
C PHE A 206 -9.42 9.44 15.71
N GLN A 207 -10.66 9.08 15.31
CA GLN A 207 -11.84 9.78 15.79
C GLN A 207 -12.00 9.65 17.31
N PHE A 208 -11.74 8.46 17.87
CA PHE A 208 -11.71 8.26 19.31
C PHE A 208 -10.71 9.19 20.01
N LEU A 209 -9.49 9.34 19.47
CA LEU A 209 -8.48 10.24 20.03
C LEU A 209 -8.91 11.72 19.94
N VAL A 210 -9.62 12.10 18.88
CA VAL A 210 -10.20 13.44 18.72
C VAL A 210 -11.29 13.69 19.76
N ASP A 211 -12.24 12.77 19.90
CA ASP A 211 -13.37 12.89 20.82
C ASP A 211 -12.93 12.98 22.29
N HIS A 212 -11.80 12.36 22.62
CA HIS A 212 -11.20 12.39 23.96
C HIS A 212 -10.22 13.55 24.16
N GLY A 213 -10.04 14.42 23.17
CA GLY A 213 -9.17 15.59 23.26
C GLY A 213 -7.68 15.25 23.40
N LEU A 214 -7.26 14.10 22.87
CA LEU A 214 -5.86 13.65 22.82
C LEU A 214 -5.14 14.16 21.55
N THR A 215 -5.89 14.40 20.49
CA THR A 215 -5.45 15.05 19.24
C THR A 215 -6.56 15.97 18.72
N PRO A 216 -6.27 17.06 18.01
CA PRO A 216 -4.96 17.69 17.85
C PRO A 216 -4.35 18.10 19.20
N LEU A 217 -3.02 18.21 19.20
CA LEU A 217 -2.24 18.71 20.30
C LEU A 217 -2.57 20.18 20.58
N LYS A 218 -2.50 20.58 21.85
CA LYS A 218 -2.79 21.95 22.29
C LYS A 218 -1.68 22.94 21.94
N GLY A 219 -0.47 22.43 21.71
CA GLY A 219 0.71 23.22 21.38
C GLY A 219 1.89 22.30 21.03
N GLU A 220 2.88 22.84 20.33
CA GLU A 220 4.06 22.09 19.88
C GLU A 220 4.88 21.52 21.03
N GLU A 221 4.83 22.13 22.22
CA GLU A 221 5.52 21.64 23.41
C GLU A 221 5.10 20.21 23.78
N GLN A 222 3.87 19.79 23.42
CA GLN A 222 3.38 18.44 23.66
C GLN A 222 4.12 17.36 22.85
N LEU A 223 4.85 17.75 21.79
CA LEU A 223 5.69 16.83 21.03
C LEU A 223 6.93 16.39 21.82
N THR A 224 7.41 17.21 22.76
CA THR A 224 8.69 16.98 23.45
C THR A 224 8.59 16.91 24.96
N ASN A 225 7.50 17.36 25.58
CA ASN A 225 7.35 17.43 27.04
C ASN A 225 6.87 16.11 27.69
N GLY A 226 6.82 15.02 26.94
CA GLY A 226 6.33 13.72 27.41
C GLY A 226 4.82 13.52 27.28
N TYR A 227 4.04 14.49 26.79
CA TYR A 227 2.60 14.31 26.58
C TYR A 227 2.27 13.13 25.67
N LEU A 228 3.10 12.85 24.66
CA LEU A 228 2.90 11.66 23.80
C LEU A 228 3.08 10.32 24.55
N ASP A 229 3.58 10.29 25.80
CA ASP A 229 3.54 9.09 26.66
C ASP A 229 2.19 8.87 27.34
N THR A 230 1.20 9.73 27.12
CA THR A 230 -0.16 9.59 27.69
C THR A 230 -0.71 8.20 27.35
N PRO A 231 -1.06 7.38 28.35
CA PRO A 231 -1.66 6.06 28.13
C PRO A 231 -3.01 6.16 27.42
N VAL A 232 -3.24 5.28 26.46
CA VAL A 232 -4.50 5.16 25.71
C VAL A 232 -5.02 3.74 25.90
N THR A 233 -5.68 3.49 27.02
CA THR A 233 -6.02 2.12 27.45
C THR A 233 -7.28 1.55 26.80
N ASN A 234 -8.11 2.40 26.19
CA ASN A 234 -9.46 2.05 25.71
C ASN A 234 -9.57 2.10 24.18
N ALA A 235 -8.45 2.18 23.47
CA ALA A 235 -8.44 2.15 22.01
C ALA A 235 -8.84 0.75 21.52
N LEU A 236 -9.85 0.69 20.65
CA LEU A 236 -10.45 -0.54 20.18
C LEU A 236 -9.46 -1.34 19.32
N GLY A 237 -9.36 -2.65 19.57
CA GLY A 237 -8.45 -3.55 18.84
C GLY A 237 -6.96 -3.30 19.10
N MET A 238 -6.63 -2.44 20.06
CA MET A 238 -5.26 -2.10 20.43
C MET A 238 -4.92 -2.66 21.82
N THR A 239 -3.63 -2.81 22.12
CA THR A 239 -3.22 -3.29 23.44
C THR A 239 -3.48 -2.24 24.52
N LYS A 240 -3.73 -2.66 25.76
CA LYS A 240 -3.89 -1.72 26.90
C LYS A 240 -2.63 -0.91 27.24
N HIS A 241 -1.49 -1.24 26.63
CA HIS A 241 -0.19 -0.61 26.88
C HIS A 241 0.13 0.49 25.85
N MET A 242 -0.82 0.80 24.95
CA MET A 242 -0.66 1.87 23.99
C MET A 242 -0.49 3.22 24.69
N ARG A 243 0.39 4.04 24.13
CA ARG A 243 0.50 5.48 24.41
C ARG A 243 0.16 6.25 23.15
N LEU A 244 -0.11 7.55 23.29
CA LEU A 244 -0.42 8.41 22.14
C LEU A 244 0.68 8.36 21.06
N ARG A 245 1.97 8.26 21.45
CA ARG A 245 3.08 8.14 20.48
C ARG A 245 3.06 6.85 19.66
N ASP A 246 2.43 5.80 20.15
CA ASP A 246 2.44 4.49 19.50
C ASP A 246 1.39 4.42 18.36
N PHE A 247 0.48 5.42 18.26
CA PHE A 247 -0.43 5.58 17.13
C PHE A 247 0.28 6.19 15.90
N PRO A 248 -0.26 5.97 14.68
CA PRO A 248 0.28 6.59 13.48
C PRO A 248 0.42 8.10 13.61
N SER A 249 1.55 8.65 13.15
CA SER A 249 2.01 10.00 13.51
C SER A 249 1.13 11.16 13.03
N PHE A 250 0.10 10.92 12.23
CA PHE A 250 -0.83 11.96 11.78
C PHE A 250 -1.65 12.57 12.94
N VAL A 251 -1.71 11.89 14.10
CA VAL A 251 -2.28 12.46 15.34
C VAL A 251 -1.34 13.45 16.04
N ARG A 252 -0.12 13.65 15.54
CA ARG A 252 0.89 14.55 16.14
C ARG A 252 0.83 15.94 15.48
N THR A 253 -0.38 16.46 15.34
CA THR A 253 -0.67 17.77 14.72
C THR A 253 -1.30 18.69 15.75
N THR A 254 -1.08 20.00 15.63
CA THR A 254 -1.79 21.03 16.42
C THR A 254 -2.98 21.61 15.65
N ASP A 255 -3.12 21.26 14.37
CA ASP A 255 -4.16 21.75 13.49
C ASP A 255 -5.39 20.82 13.53
N ARG A 256 -6.58 21.40 13.73
CA ARG A 256 -7.86 20.68 13.67
C ARG A 256 -8.24 20.34 12.23
N ASP A 257 -7.80 21.14 11.29
CA ASP A 257 -8.07 20.97 9.87
C ASP A 257 -6.92 20.24 9.16
N ASP A 258 -6.03 19.58 9.93
CA ASP A 258 -4.92 18.80 9.39
C ASP A 258 -5.42 17.79 8.35
N ILE A 259 -4.89 17.89 7.14
CA ILE A 259 -5.37 17.12 5.99
C ILE A 259 -5.19 15.62 6.24
N LEU A 260 -4.07 15.17 6.79
CA LEU A 260 -3.76 13.75 6.92
C LEU A 260 -4.58 13.10 8.04
N LEU A 261 -4.78 13.81 9.16
CA LEU A 261 -5.66 13.37 10.24
C LEU A 261 -7.09 13.18 9.73
N ASN A 262 -7.67 14.23 9.12
CA ASN A 262 -9.05 14.22 8.67
C ASN A 262 -9.28 13.27 7.49
N PHE A 263 -8.31 13.15 6.59
CA PHE A 263 -8.34 12.20 5.48
C PHE A 263 -8.43 10.76 5.98
N MET A 264 -7.61 10.35 6.95
CA MET A 264 -7.67 8.98 7.47
C MET A 264 -8.97 8.69 8.22
N ILE A 265 -9.50 9.65 8.98
CA ILE A 265 -10.83 9.52 9.61
C ILE A 265 -11.89 9.27 8.53
N HIS A 266 -11.90 10.09 7.47
CA HIS A 266 -12.84 9.99 6.37
C HIS A 266 -12.75 8.65 5.62
N GLU A 267 -11.55 8.24 5.20
CA GLU A 267 -11.36 7.02 4.41
C GLU A 267 -11.74 5.76 5.20
N LEU A 268 -11.43 5.70 6.50
CA LEU A 268 -11.76 4.54 7.32
C LEU A 268 -13.25 4.45 7.66
N GLU A 269 -13.95 5.59 7.84
CA GLU A 269 -15.41 5.59 7.96
C GLU A 269 -16.05 4.99 6.69
N ARG A 270 -15.52 5.38 5.52
CA ARG A 270 -16.02 4.94 4.21
C ARG A 270 -15.75 3.48 3.90
N ALA A 271 -14.80 2.84 4.59
CA ALA A 271 -14.50 1.42 4.37
C ALA A 271 -15.73 0.51 4.59
N SER A 272 -16.66 0.92 5.46
CA SER A 272 -17.93 0.20 5.71
C SER A 272 -18.89 0.18 4.52
N ARG A 273 -18.65 1.00 3.49
CA ARG A 273 -19.47 1.08 2.28
C ARG A 273 -19.01 0.14 1.17
N ALA A 274 -17.85 -0.50 1.32
CA ALA A 274 -17.33 -1.48 0.37
C ALA A 274 -18.09 -2.81 0.48
N ASP A 275 -17.98 -3.65 -0.55
CA ASP A 275 -18.55 -5.00 -0.52
C ASP A 275 -17.63 -6.01 0.18
N ALA A 276 -16.33 -5.71 0.27
CA ALA A 276 -15.33 -6.52 0.95
C ALA A 276 -14.12 -5.65 1.33
N VAL A 277 -13.38 -6.07 2.35
CA VAL A 277 -12.05 -5.54 2.67
C VAL A 277 -11.02 -6.65 2.59
N ILE A 278 -9.94 -6.39 1.88
CA ILE A 278 -8.82 -7.31 1.67
C ILE A 278 -7.62 -6.75 2.42
N VAL A 279 -6.92 -7.60 3.16
CA VAL A 279 -5.75 -7.23 3.96
C VAL A 279 -4.56 -8.08 3.53
N ASN A 280 -3.43 -7.44 3.25
CA ASN A 280 -2.17 -8.13 2.93
C ASN A 280 -1.47 -8.66 4.19
N THR A 281 -2.14 -9.56 4.90
CA THR A 281 -1.65 -10.27 6.09
C THR A 281 -2.22 -11.69 6.12
N PHE A 282 -1.91 -12.47 7.16
CA PHE A 282 -2.49 -13.78 7.45
C PHE A 282 -2.94 -13.84 8.90
N ASP A 283 -3.96 -14.67 9.19
CA ASP A 283 -4.66 -14.67 10.47
C ASP A 283 -3.75 -14.92 11.67
N GLU A 284 -2.86 -15.91 11.57
CA GLU A 284 -1.98 -16.32 12.67
C GLU A 284 -0.99 -15.21 13.10
N MET A 285 -0.73 -14.22 12.23
CA MET A 285 0.15 -13.10 12.56
C MET A 285 -0.54 -12.00 13.37
N GLU A 286 -1.81 -11.73 13.07
CA GLU A 286 -2.50 -10.52 13.53
C GLU A 286 -3.92 -10.77 14.07
N GLN A 287 -4.22 -12.01 14.48
CA GLN A 287 -5.57 -12.45 14.86
C GLN A 287 -6.34 -11.46 15.75
N PRO A 288 -5.78 -10.92 16.85
CA PRO A 288 -6.53 -9.97 17.69
C PRO A 288 -6.95 -8.69 16.97
N ALA A 289 -6.09 -8.17 16.08
CA ALA A 289 -6.39 -6.97 15.31
C ALA A 289 -7.39 -7.26 14.19
N LEU A 290 -7.29 -8.44 13.55
CA LEU A 290 -8.24 -8.89 12.53
C LEU A 290 -9.63 -9.14 13.12
N ASP A 291 -9.72 -9.75 14.30
CA ASP A 291 -11.00 -9.97 14.98
C ASP A 291 -11.67 -8.64 15.35
N ALA A 292 -10.89 -7.68 15.85
CA ALA A 292 -11.39 -6.33 16.10
C ALA A 292 -11.86 -5.65 14.82
N MET A 293 -11.10 -5.76 13.73
CA MET A 293 -11.43 -5.21 12.41
C MET A 293 -12.71 -5.84 11.85
N ARG A 294 -12.88 -7.16 11.95
CA ARG A 294 -14.11 -7.90 11.58
C ARG A 294 -15.32 -7.52 12.43
N ALA A 295 -15.12 -7.12 13.69
CA ALA A 295 -16.20 -6.71 14.57
C ALA A 295 -16.72 -5.30 14.26
N ILE A 296 -15.91 -4.41 13.69
CA ILE A 296 -16.30 -3.03 13.36
C ILE A 296 -16.73 -2.83 11.92
N LEU A 297 -16.24 -3.65 10.99
CA LEU A 297 -16.58 -3.54 9.58
C LEU A 297 -17.82 -4.38 9.28
N ALA A 298 -18.82 -3.74 8.67
CA ALA A 298 -19.94 -4.45 8.07
C ALA A 298 -19.52 -5.41 6.93
N PRO A 299 -18.60 -5.03 6.00
CA PRO A 299 -18.17 -5.97 4.96
C PRO A 299 -17.25 -7.08 5.49
N PRO A 300 -17.23 -8.24 4.82
CA PRO A 300 -16.29 -9.31 5.14
C PRO A 300 -14.84 -8.86 4.97
N VAL A 301 -13.98 -9.32 5.89
CA VAL A 301 -12.54 -9.04 5.90
C VAL A 301 -11.77 -10.31 5.52
N TYR A 302 -11.00 -10.23 4.43
CA TYR A 302 -10.21 -11.33 3.87
C TYR A 302 -8.72 -11.07 3.97
N THR A 303 -7.99 -12.06 4.48
CA THR A 303 -6.53 -12.10 4.53
C THR A 303 -6.01 -12.84 3.30
N ILE A 304 -5.04 -12.25 2.59
CA ILE A 304 -4.46 -12.86 1.36
C ILE A 304 -2.94 -12.82 1.34
N GLY A 305 -2.34 -12.42 2.46
CA GLY A 305 -0.91 -12.18 2.58
C GLY A 305 -0.13 -13.40 3.09
N PRO A 306 1.21 -13.31 3.07
CA PRO A 306 1.97 -12.23 2.46
C PRO A 306 2.02 -12.38 0.93
N LEU A 307 1.55 -11.35 0.20
CA LEU A 307 1.41 -11.38 -1.26
C LEU A 307 2.71 -11.70 -2.01
N ASN A 308 3.88 -11.45 -1.41
CA ASN A 308 5.17 -11.79 -2.01
C ASN A 308 5.28 -13.29 -2.28
N PHE A 309 4.98 -14.11 -1.27
CA PHE A 309 5.05 -15.57 -1.39
C PHE A 309 3.97 -16.11 -2.33
N VAL A 310 2.77 -15.52 -2.28
CA VAL A 310 1.66 -15.91 -3.16
C VAL A 310 2.04 -15.68 -4.64
N VAL A 311 2.63 -14.54 -4.97
CA VAL A 311 3.05 -14.24 -6.34
C VAL A 311 4.23 -15.10 -6.78
N GLU A 312 5.22 -15.34 -5.91
CA GLU A 312 6.35 -16.22 -6.23
C GLU A 312 5.91 -17.64 -6.60
N GLN A 313 4.87 -18.16 -5.94
CA GLN A 313 4.32 -19.49 -6.25
C GLN A 313 3.50 -19.51 -7.55
N LEU A 314 2.78 -18.43 -7.86
CA LEU A 314 1.90 -18.36 -9.02
C LEU A 314 2.63 -17.94 -10.31
N VAL A 315 3.72 -17.19 -10.19
CA VAL A 315 4.52 -16.66 -11.31
C VAL A 315 6.00 -17.02 -11.08
N PRO A 316 6.35 -18.31 -11.17
CA PRO A 316 7.75 -18.74 -11.03
C PRO A 316 8.59 -18.17 -12.17
N ASP A 317 9.81 -17.71 -11.87
CA ASP A 317 10.73 -17.23 -12.90
C ASP A 317 11.11 -18.39 -13.87
N GLY A 318 10.80 -18.23 -15.17
CA GLY A 318 11.38 -19.06 -16.23
C GLY A 318 10.51 -20.16 -16.88
N GLY A 319 9.19 -20.16 -16.70
CA GLY A 319 8.26 -21.04 -17.45
C GLY A 319 7.77 -20.40 -18.76
N ASP A 320 7.48 -21.23 -19.77
CA ASP A 320 7.03 -20.82 -21.11
C ASP A 320 5.74 -19.96 -21.12
N GLY A 321 4.89 -20.07 -20.08
CA GLY A 321 3.76 -19.18 -19.81
C GLY A 321 3.99 -18.08 -18.76
N SER A 322 5.02 -18.20 -17.89
CA SER A 322 5.29 -17.25 -16.79
C SER A 322 6.16 -16.05 -17.21
N ALA A 323 6.82 -16.14 -18.37
CA ALA A 323 7.59 -15.05 -18.95
C ALA A 323 6.76 -13.76 -19.18
N SER A 324 5.43 -13.88 -19.34
CA SER A 324 4.53 -12.74 -19.62
C SER A 324 4.21 -11.90 -18.35
N LEU A 325 3.78 -12.54 -17.26
CA LEU A 325 3.46 -11.84 -15.99
C LEU A 325 4.70 -11.39 -15.22
N ALA A 326 5.83 -12.09 -15.36
CA ALA A 326 7.10 -11.65 -14.80
C ALA A 326 7.58 -10.33 -15.42
N ALA A 327 7.26 -10.06 -16.68
CA ALA A 327 7.63 -8.81 -17.36
C ALA A 327 6.95 -7.57 -16.74
N ILE A 328 5.76 -7.72 -16.15
CA ILE A 328 5.11 -6.65 -15.39
C ILE A 328 5.86 -6.45 -14.07
N ARG A 329 6.55 -5.32 -13.91
CA ARG A 329 7.31 -5.03 -12.69
C ARG A 329 6.51 -4.10 -11.76
N PRO A 330 6.45 -4.39 -10.45
CA PRO A 330 5.64 -3.60 -9.52
C PRO A 330 6.33 -2.31 -9.06
N SER A 331 7.66 -2.18 -9.26
CA SER A 331 8.43 -1.02 -8.82
C SER A 331 8.40 0.11 -9.84
N LEU A 332 8.08 1.32 -9.36
CA LEU A 332 8.17 2.57 -10.13
C LEU A 332 9.63 2.96 -10.46
N TRP A 333 10.60 2.36 -9.76
CA TRP A 333 12.04 2.60 -9.95
C TRP A 333 12.70 1.46 -10.70
N ARG A 334 13.78 1.77 -11.41
CA ARG A 334 14.67 0.77 -11.99
C ARG A 334 15.41 0.02 -10.88
N GLU A 335 15.44 -1.30 -10.98
CA GLU A 335 16.16 -2.15 -10.04
C GLU A 335 17.66 -2.13 -10.35
N ASP A 336 18.46 -1.98 -9.30
CA ASP A 336 19.90 -2.22 -9.35
C ASP A 336 20.17 -3.65 -8.84
N ARG A 337 20.80 -4.47 -9.67
CA ARG A 337 21.13 -5.87 -9.36
C ARG A 337 22.60 -6.05 -8.95
N SER A 338 23.43 -5.02 -9.08
CA SER A 338 24.85 -5.07 -8.73
C SER A 338 25.07 -5.38 -7.26
N CYS A 339 24.16 -4.92 -6.39
CA CYS A 339 24.17 -5.22 -4.95
C CYS A 339 24.09 -6.72 -4.66
N LEU A 340 23.47 -7.53 -5.53
CA LEU A 340 23.37 -8.98 -5.36
C LEU A 340 24.73 -9.67 -5.54
N GLU A 341 25.58 -9.15 -6.43
CA GLU A 341 26.93 -9.69 -6.62
C GLU A 341 27.81 -9.39 -5.42
N TRP A 342 27.72 -8.18 -4.88
CA TRP A 342 28.38 -7.79 -3.63
C TRP A 342 27.92 -8.66 -2.45
N LEU A 343 26.60 -8.89 -2.30
CA LEU A 343 26.05 -9.73 -1.23
C LEU A 343 26.52 -11.19 -1.28
N ARG A 344 26.77 -11.77 -2.46
CA ARG A 344 27.27 -13.15 -2.59
C ARG A 344 28.64 -13.36 -1.96
N GLY A 345 29.43 -12.30 -1.81
CA GLY A 345 30.75 -12.34 -1.18
C GLY A 345 30.74 -12.20 0.34
N ARG A 346 29.57 -12.18 1.00
CA ARG A 346 29.43 -11.95 2.44
C ARG A 346 28.90 -13.19 3.17
N GLU A 347 29.26 -13.33 4.43
CA GLU A 347 28.80 -14.45 5.26
C GLU A 347 27.29 -14.37 5.53
N PRO A 348 26.59 -15.50 5.72
CA PRO A 348 25.17 -15.50 6.06
C PRO A 348 24.89 -14.66 7.33
N ARG A 349 23.86 -13.81 7.27
CA ARG A 349 23.41 -12.96 8.40
C ARG A 349 24.47 -11.96 8.90
N SER A 350 25.43 -11.56 8.07
CA SER A 350 26.49 -10.61 8.43
C SER A 350 26.23 -9.17 7.99
N VAL A 351 25.30 -8.94 7.05
CA VAL A 351 25.05 -7.63 6.44
C VAL A 351 23.82 -6.95 7.03
N VAL A 352 23.95 -5.68 7.41
CA VAL A 352 22.84 -4.82 7.82
C VAL A 352 22.20 -4.19 6.59
N TYR A 353 20.93 -4.48 6.32
CA TYR A 353 20.17 -3.80 5.27
C TYR A 353 19.44 -2.57 5.85
N VAL A 354 19.64 -1.41 5.23
CA VAL A 354 18.99 -0.15 5.62
C VAL A 354 18.20 0.42 4.46
N ASN A 355 16.93 0.69 4.70
CA ASN A 355 16.04 1.36 3.76
C ASN A 355 14.91 2.07 4.51
N PHE A 356 14.68 3.35 4.20
CA PHE A 356 13.62 4.16 4.78
C PHE A 356 12.34 4.20 3.92
N GLY A 357 12.25 3.31 2.92
CA GLY A 357 11.10 3.23 2.02
C GLY A 357 11.08 4.38 1.01
N SER A 358 9.93 4.56 0.36
CA SER A 358 9.76 5.47 -0.78
C SER A 358 9.24 6.87 -0.44
N ILE A 359 8.88 7.12 0.82
CA ILE A 359 8.24 8.38 1.23
C ILE A 359 9.00 9.08 2.35
N THR A 360 9.48 8.33 3.36
CA THR A 360 10.14 8.92 4.52
C THR A 360 11.36 9.75 4.11
N THR A 361 11.43 10.97 4.65
CA THR A 361 12.55 11.89 4.53
C THR A 361 13.16 12.14 5.90
N MET A 362 14.43 12.53 5.94
CA MET A 362 15.14 12.96 7.13
C MET A 362 15.80 14.32 6.91
N THR A 363 16.29 14.91 7.99
CA THR A 363 17.15 16.10 7.96
C THR A 363 18.57 15.71 7.56
N SER A 364 19.36 16.67 7.06
CA SER A 364 20.79 16.44 6.78
C SER A 364 21.56 16.00 8.02
N GLN A 365 21.19 16.51 9.19
CA GLN A 365 21.84 16.14 10.45
C GLN A 365 21.56 14.67 10.81
N GLU A 366 20.31 14.23 10.73
CA GLU A 366 19.95 12.82 10.94
C GLU A 366 20.66 11.90 9.95
N LEU A 367 20.79 12.30 8.69
CA LEU A 367 21.54 11.53 7.68
C LEU A 367 23.00 11.33 8.10
N VAL A 368 23.67 12.39 8.55
CA VAL A 368 25.07 12.36 8.97
C VAL A 368 25.25 11.51 10.23
N GLU A 369 24.40 11.70 11.24
CA GLU A 369 24.44 10.90 12.48
C GLU A 369 24.21 9.41 12.18
N PHE A 370 23.23 9.10 11.32
CA PHE A 370 22.94 7.72 10.95
C PHE A 370 24.10 7.10 10.16
N ALA A 371 24.72 7.84 9.24
CA ALA A 371 25.89 7.41 8.48
C ALA A 371 27.05 7.05 9.42
N TRP A 372 27.41 7.93 10.36
CA TRP A 372 28.48 7.64 11.31
C TRP A 372 28.11 6.50 12.27
N GLY A 373 26.84 6.36 12.64
CA GLY A 373 26.34 5.20 13.38
C GLY A 373 26.60 3.88 12.63
N LEU A 374 26.32 3.85 11.31
CA LEU A 374 26.61 2.69 10.47
C LEU A 374 28.11 2.43 10.34
N ALA A 375 28.93 3.45 10.08
CA ALA A 375 30.38 3.27 9.98
C ALA A 375 30.97 2.69 11.27
N ASN A 376 30.47 3.14 12.42
CA ASN A 376 30.95 2.71 13.73
C ASN A 376 30.38 1.37 14.20
N CYS A 377 29.38 0.81 13.51
CA CYS A 377 28.78 -0.47 13.93
C CYS A 377 29.69 -1.67 13.66
N GLY A 378 30.71 -1.52 12.79
CA GLY A 378 31.68 -2.55 12.47
C GLY A 378 31.11 -3.72 11.64
N CYS A 379 29.88 -3.59 11.14
CA CYS A 379 29.25 -4.55 10.25
C CYS A 379 29.31 -4.07 8.79
N ASP A 380 29.32 -5.02 7.86
CA ASP A 380 28.97 -4.72 6.48
C ASP A 380 27.53 -4.22 6.41
N PHE A 381 27.26 -3.23 5.56
CA PHE A 381 25.90 -2.70 5.40
C PHE A 381 25.56 -2.43 3.94
N LEU A 382 24.29 -2.59 3.60
CA LEU A 382 23.70 -2.19 2.34
C LEU A 382 22.63 -1.12 2.62
N TRP A 383 22.97 0.13 2.37
CA TRP A 383 22.07 1.26 2.62
C TRP A 383 21.55 1.87 1.32
N ILE A 384 20.22 1.86 1.16
CA ILE A 384 19.54 2.51 0.05
C ILE A 384 19.31 3.99 0.38
N VAL A 385 20.05 4.86 -0.30
CA VAL A 385 19.92 6.32 -0.19
C VAL A 385 19.25 6.86 -1.45
N ARG A 386 18.02 7.38 -1.30
CA ARG A 386 17.29 8.03 -2.40
C ARG A 386 17.75 9.48 -2.53
N ASN A 387 17.68 10.04 -3.74
CA ASN A 387 18.01 11.45 -3.99
C ASN A 387 17.16 12.40 -3.15
N ASP A 388 15.88 12.08 -2.95
CA ASP A 388 14.89 12.84 -2.18
C ASP A 388 14.79 12.38 -0.71
N LEU A 389 15.79 11.66 -0.18
CA LEU A 389 15.80 11.25 1.23
C LEU A 389 15.96 12.44 2.19
N VAL A 390 16.60 13.52 1.75
CA VAL A 390 16.79 14.73 2.57
C VAL A 390 15.77 15.80 2.18
N LYS A 391 15.08 16.39 3.17
CA LYS A 391 14.09 17.44 2.92
C LYS A 391 14.71 18.63 2.17
N GLY A 392 14.22 18.89 0.97
CA GLY A 392 14.57 20.07 0.16
C GLY A 392 15.99 20.08 -0.43
N ASN A 393 16.77 19.01 -0.27
CA ASN A 393 18.15 18.91 -0.76
C ASN A 393 18.45 17.49 -1.26
N ALA A 394 19.47 17.36 -2.12
CA ALA A 394 19.99 16.05 -2.46
C ALA A 394 20.64 15.39 -1.23
N ALA A 395 20.41 14.09 -1.04
CA ALA A 395 21.12 13.33 -0.01
C ALA A 395 22.62 13.28 -0.32
N MET A 396 23.42 14.05 0.43
CA MET A 396 24.88 14.07 0.30
C MET A 396 25.52 13.49 1.56
N LEU A 397 26.20 12.36 1.39
CA LEU A 397 26.97 11.74 2.46
C LEU A 397 28.33 12.44 2.60
N PRO A 398 28.89 12.56 3.82
CA PRO A 398 30.24 13.10 4.02
C PRO A 398 31.28 12.31 3.23
N LEU A 399 32.28 13.00 2.67
CA LEU A 399 33.34 12.33 1.92
C LEU A 399 34.13 11.37 2.83
N GLU A 400 34.37 11.79 4.07
CA GLU A 400 35.05 11.02 5.10
C GLU A 400 34.30 9.72 5.43
N PHE A 401 32.97 9.72 5.33
CA PHE A 401 32.17 8.51 5.50
C PHE A 401 32.42 7.51 4.35
N LEU A 402 32.46 7.99 3.10
CA LEU A 402 32.74 7.14 1.94
C LEU A 402 34.14 6.54 1.99
N GLU A 403 35.12 7.29 2.50
CA GLU A 403 36.48 6.81 2.71
C GLU A 403 36.54 5.76 3.83
N ALA A 404 35.88 6.02 4.96
CA ALA A 404 35.87 5.13 6.12
C ALA A 404 35.14 3.80 5.87
N THR A 405 34.19 3.77 4.92
CA THR A 405 33.32 2.61 4.64
C THR A 405 33.63 1.92 3.30
N LYS A 406 34.79 2.20 2.73
CA LYS A 406 35.22 1.63 1.45
C LYS A 406 35.47 0.13 1.56
N GLY A 407 34.60 -0.71 0.98
CA GLY A 407 34.73 -2.18 1.02
C GLY A 407 33.67 -2.99 0.27
#